data_AF-A0A2P8G2A5-F1
#
_entry.id   AF-A0A2P8G2A5-F1
#
_cell.length_a   1.000
_cell.length_b   1.000
_cell.length_c   1.000
_cell.angle_alpha   90.00
_cell.angle_beta   90.00
_cell.angle_gamma   90.00
#
_symmetry.space_group_name_H-M   'P 1'
#
loop_
_entity.id
_entity.type
_entity.pdbx_description
1 polymer ?
#
loop_
_entity_poly.entity_id
_entity_poly.type
_entity_poly.pdbx_seq_one_letter_code
_entity_poly.pdbx_strand_id
1 'polypeptide(L)'
;MDQLIQENKLSKEEIFETLNQFITEVIGEEFVEEMDITPASSFTKDLEMDSIEIVAFSEKVKNHFGSNIDFTGWLSNMDLDEIIQLKLENIINYIQECQ
;
A
#
# COMPACT_ATOMS: atom_id res chain seq x y z
N MET A 1 -8.33 -21.53 29.17
CA MET A 1 -7.62 -21.69 27.89
C MET A 1 -8.16 -20.53 27.06
N ASP A 2 -7.69 -19.33 27.41
CA ASP A 2 -8.35 -18.07 27.11
C ASP A 2 -7.29 -17.12 26.57
N GLN A 3 -7.14 -17.11 25.25
CA GLN A 3 -6.51 -15.98 24.57
C GLN A 3 -7.51 -15.48 23.54
N LEU A 4 -8.40 -14.65 24.06
CA LEU A 4 -8.79 -13.34 23.51
C LEU A 4 -8.70 -13.26 21.98
N ILE A 5 -9.87 -13.32 21.35
CA ILE A 5 -10.13 -12.77 20.03
C ILE A 5 -9.77 -11.28 20.12
N GLN A 6 -8.55 -10.91 19.71
CA GLN A 6 -8.21 -9.52 19.47
C GLN A 6 -8.98 -9.09 18.23
N GLU A 7 -9.81 -8.05 18.36
CA GLU A 7 -10.40 -7.36 17.22
C GLU A 7 -9.25 -6.90 16.30
N ASN A 8 -9.15 -7.57 15.15
CA ASN A 8 -7.87 -7.92 14.52
C ASN A 8 -7.31 -6.77 13.66
N LYS A 9 -6.89 -5.68 14.31
CA LYS A 9 -6.19 -4.58 13.63
C LYS A 9 -4.78 -5.01 13.27
N LEU A 10 -4.44 -4.93 11.98
CA LEU A 10 -3.10 -5.20 11.47
C LEU A 10 -2.11 -4.14 11.98
N SER A 11 -0.93 -4.60 12.36
CA SER A 11 0.20 -3.74 12.70
C SER A 11 0.78 -3.06 11.45
N LYS A 12 1.57 -1.99 11.62
CA LYS A 12 2.25 -1.32 10.49
C LYS A 12 3.14 -2.27 9.70
N GLU A 13 3.78 -3.21 10.40
CA GLU A 13 4.65 -4.23 9.82
C GLU A 13 3.83 -5.20 8.96
N GLU A 14 2.71 -5.71 9.46
CA GLU A 14 1.83 -6.59 8.68
C GLU A 14 1.21 -5.88 7.46
N ILE A 15 0.84 -4.62 7.60
CA ILE A 15 0.36 -3.81 6.48
C ILE A 15 1.49 -3.65 5.46
N PHE A 16 2.69 -3.27 5.88
CA PHE A 16 3.84 -3.12 4.98
C PHE A 16 4.15 -4.41 4.21
N GLU A 17 4.22 -5.56 4.89
CA GLU A 17 4.45 -6.86 4.24
C GLU A 17 3.37 -7.15 3.18
N THR A 18 2.11 -6.85 3.50
CA THR A 18 0.98 -7.01 2.57
C THR A 18 1.12 -6.09 1.35
N LEU A 19 1.45 -4.82 1.57
CA LEU A 19 1.65 -3.87 0.48
C LEU A 19 2.87 -4.24 -0.38
N ASN A 20 3.94 -4.74 0.25
CA ASN A 20 5.13 -5.21 -0.45
C ASN A 20 4.78 -6.36 -1.40
N GLN A 21 3.97 -7.33 -0.95
CA GLN A 21 3.46 -8.39 -1.83
C GLN A 21 2.67 -7.83 -3.03
N PHE A 22 1.81 -6.83 -2.82
CA PHE A 22 1.07 -6.22 -3.93
C PHE A 22 1.97 -5.47 -4.89
N ILE A 23 3.01 -4.80 -4.40
CA ILE A 23 4.03 -4.15 -5.24
C ILE A 23 4.73 -5.21 -6.10
N THR A 24 5.20 -6.30 -5.50
CA THR A 24 5.81 -7.44 -6.20
C THR A 24 4.89 -8.01 -7.27
N GLU A 25 3.60 -8.17 -6.98
CA GLU A 25 2.63 -8.68 -7.95
C GLU A 25 2.31 -7.70 -9.10
N VAL A 26 2.49 -6.39 -8.89
CA VAL A 26 2.17 -5.35 -9.89
C VAL A 26 3.37 -5.05 -10.77
N ILE A 27 4.55 -4.84 -10.17
CA ILE A 27 5.78 -4.50 -10.89
C ILE A 27 6.46 -5.75 -11.45
N GLY A 28 6.36 -6.88 -10.76
CA GLY A 28 7.07 -8.11 -11.06
C GLY A 28 8.15 -8.42 -10.02
N GLU A 29 8.32 -9.70 -9.70
CA GLU A 29 9.27 -10.17 -8.70
C GLU A 29 10.71 -9.84 -9.10
N GLU A 30 11.02 -9.94 -10.40
CA GLU A 30 12.35 -9.67 -10.95
C GLU A 30 12.81 -8.21 -10.76
N PHE A 31 11.88 -7.26 -10.67
CA PHE A 31 12.20 -5.86 -10.45
C PHE A 31 12.37 -5.56 -8.96
N VAL A 32 11.52 -6.17 -8.13
CA VAL A 32 11.57 -5.98 -6.67
C VAL A 32 12.85 -6.53 -6.07
N GLU A 33 13.39 -7.65 -6.59
CA GLU A 33 14.67 -8.21 -6.13
C GLU A 33 15.85 -7.22 -6.27
N GLU A 34 15.77 -6.28 -7.22
CA GLU A 34 16.79 -5.26 -7.44
C GLU A 34 16.49 -3.93 -6.71
N MET A 35 15.31 -3.81 -6.07
CA MET A 35 14.85 -2.61 -5.37
C MET A 35 14.95 -2.74 -3.84
N ASP A 36 15.40 -1.68 -3.17
CA ASP A 36 15.32 -1.58 -1.71
C ASP A 36 13.99 -0.94 -1.31
N ILE A 37 12.95 -1.76 -1.17
CA ILE A 37 11.61 -1.31 -0.79
C ILE A 37 11.56 -1.11 0.73
N THR A 38 11.33 0.13 1.12
CA THR A 38 11.19 0.53 2.52
C THR A 38 9.87 1.28 2.71
N PRO A 39 9.38 1.46 3.95
CA PRO A 39 8.23 2.33 4.20
C PRO A 39 8.43 3.77 3.71
N ALA A 40 9.67 4.25 3.60
CA ALA A 40 9.96 5.59 3.10
C ALA A 40 9.98 5.70 1.57
N SER A 41 9.89 4.56 0.86
CA SER A 41 9.98 4.50 -0.60
C SER A 41 8.79 5.19 -1.27
N SER A 42 9.09 6.02 -2.25
CA SER A 42 8.15 6.74 -3.11
C SER A 42 7.65 5.85 -4.24
N PHE A 43 6.34 5.90 -4.50
CA PHE A 43 5.70 5.14 -5.56
C PHE A 43 6.24 5.49 -6.95
N THR A 44 6.43 6.78 -7.22
CA THR A 44 6.86 7.23 -8.55
C THR A 44 8.37 7.31 -8.69
N LYS A 45 9.12 7.57 -7.61
CA LYS A 45 10.58 7.81 -7.69
C LYS A 45 11.41 6.58 -7.38
N ASP A 46 11.01 5.81 -6.37
CA ASP A 46 11.79 4.65 -5.91
C ASP A 46 11.24 3.36 -6.51
N LEU A 47 9.91 3.25 -6.62
CA LEU A 47 9.25 2.09 -7.25
C LEU A 47 8.98 2.29 -8.75
N GLU A 48 9.25 3.48 -9.28
CA GLU A 48 9.04 3.85 -10.70
C GLU A 48 7.67 3.41 -11.26
N MET A 49 6.62 3.39 -10.42
CA MET A 49 5.28 2.98 -10.85
C MET A 49 4.66 4.05 -11.74
N ASP A 50 4.15 3.65 -12.91
CA ASP A 50 3.32 4.52 -13.74
C ASP A 50 1.86 4.54 -13.24
N SER A 51 1.02 5.34 -13.90
CA SER A 51 -0.39 5.47 -13.55
C SER A 51 -1.15 4.15 -13.62
N ILE A 52 -0.72 3.20 -14.46
CA ILE A 52 -1.39 1.90 -14.61
C ILE A 52 -1.09 1.02 -13.40
N GLU A 53 0.16 0.94 -12.97
CA GLU A 53 0.62 0.18 -11.82
C GLU A 53 0.01 0.73 -10.54
N ILE A 54 -0.05 2.06 -10.40
CA ILE A 54 -0.72 2.72 -9.27
C ILE A 54 -2.21 2.33 -9.19
N VAL A 55 -2.92 2.33 -10.32
CA VAL A 55 -4.32 1.90 -10.37
C VAL A 55 -4.45 0.41 -10.01
N ALA A 56 -3.64 -0.46 -10.60
CA ALA A 56 -3.66 -1.90 -10.32
C ALA A 56 -3.36 -2.21 -8.83
N PHE A 57 -2.36 -1.53 -8.26
CA PHE A 57 -2.03 -1.60 -6.85
C PHE A 57 -3.21 -1.14 -5.99
N SER A 58 -3.85 -0.01 -6.34
CA SER A 58 -4.99 0.51 -5.59
C SER A 58 -6.17 -0.46 -5.54
N GLU A 59 -6.41 -1.19 -6.62
CA GLU A 59 -7.44 -2.24 -6.67
C GLU A 59 -7.08 -3.41 -5.76
N LYS A 60 -5.82 -3.86 -5.74
CA LYS A 60 -5.35 -4.92 -4.84
C LYS A 60 -5.53 -4.54 -3.37
N VAL A 61 -5.12 -3.32 -2.99
CA VAL A 61 -5.31 -2.80 -1.62
C VAL A 61 -6.79 -2.81 -1.24
N LYS A 62 -7.65 -2.23 -2.09
CA LYS A 62 -9.10 -2.22 -1.87
C LYS A 62 -9.69 -3.63 -1.73
N ASN A 63 -9.25 -4.57 -2.56
CA ASN A 63 -9.75 -5.94 -2.54
C ASN A 63 -9.33 -6.69 -1.26
N HIS A 64 -8.13 -6.41 -0.74
CA HIS A 64 -7.60 -7.08 0.45
C HIS A 64 -8.15 -6.50 1.76
N PHE A 65 -8.08 -5.18 1.93
CA PHE A 65 -8.56 -4.52 3.15
C PHE A 65 -10.07 -4.28 3.14
N GLY A 66 -10.72 -4.51 2.01
CA GLY A 66 -12.18 -4.51 1.84
C GLY A 66 -12.79 -3.12 1.73
N SER A 67 -14.12 -3.08 1.55
CA SER A 67 -14.90 -1.86 1.34
C SER A 67 -14.87 -0.84 2.48
N ASN A 68 -14.28 -1.19 3.63
CA ASN A 68 -14.14 -0.27 4.76
C ASN A 68 -13.08 0.80 4.49
N ILE A 69 -12.11 0.52 3.60
CA ILE A 69 -11.07 1.45 3.21
C ILE A 69 -11.35 1.92 1.79
N ASP A 70 -11.77 3.19 1.64
CA ASP A 70 -11.94 3.81 0.32
C ASP A 70 -10.59 4.28 -0.24
N PHE A 71 -9.67 3.33 -0.44
CA PHE A 71 -8.33 3.62 -0.93
C PHE A 71 -8.37 4.26 -2.33
N THR A 72 -9.26 3.80 -3.20
CA THR A 72 -9.46 4.38 -4.53
C THR A 72 -9.94 5.82 -4.47
N GLY A 73 -10.88 6.14 -3.56
CA GLY A 73 -11.34 7.51 -3.35
C GLY A 73 -10.27 8.39 -2.72
N TRP A 74 -9.52 7.88 -1.75
CA TRP A 74 -8.39 8.60 -1.14
C TRP A 74 -7.34 8.98 -2.18
N LEU A 75 -6.93 8.02 -3.03
CA LEU A 75 -5.97 8.27 -4.09
C LEU A 75 -6.51 9.22 -5.17
N SER A 76 -7.80 9.12 -5.53
CA SER A 76 -8.43 10.00 -6.53
C SER A 76 -8.59 11.44 -6.06
N ASN A 77 -8.52 11.70 -4.76
CA ASN A 77 -8.56 13.05 -4.20
C ASN A 77 -7.18 13.72 -4.15
N MET A 78 -6.10 13.01 -4.49
CA MET A 78 -4.75 13.56 -4.50
C MET A 78 -4.46 14.32 -5.79
N ASP A 79 -3.75 15.43 -5.65
CA ASP A 79 -3.17 16.12 -6.80
C ASP A 79 -1.92 15.39 -7.32
N LEU A 80 -1.52 15.68 -8.56
CA LEU A 80 -0.33 15.06 -9.17
C LEU A 80 0.93 15.24 -8.32
N ASP A 81 1.12 16.42 -7.73
CA ASP A 81 2.28 16.70 -6.86
C ASP A 81 2.27 15.85 -5.58
N GLU A 82 1.08 15.51 -5.06
CA GLU A 82 0.90 14.64 -3.91
C GLU A 82 1.18 13.18 -4.29
N ILE A 83 0.71 12.72 -5.45
CA ILE A 83 0.99 11.39 -5.98
C ILE A 83 2.50 11.20 -6.20
N ILE A 84 3.20 12.21 -6.73
CA ILE A 84 4.67 12.17 -6.93
C ILE A 84 5.43 12.07 -5.60
N GLN A 85 4.87 12.63 -4.53
CA GLN A 85 5.44 12.59 -3.19
C GLN A 85 4.91 11.43 -2.34
N LEU A 86 4.01 10.62 -2.90
CA LEU A 86 3.36 9.53 -2.19
C LEU A 86 4.37 8.46 -1.82
N LYS A 87 4.43 8.14 -0.53
CA LYS A 87 5.27 7.08 0.02
C LYS A 87 4.44 5.96 0.59
N LEU A 88 5.08 4.80 0.72
CA LEU A 88 4.47 3.62 1.32
C LEU A 88 4.02 3.85 2.77
N GLU A 89 4.76 4.65 3.55
CA GLU A 89 4.41 5.04 4.91
C GLU A 89 3.07 5.80 4.99
N ASN A 90 2.74 6.61 3.97
CA ASN A 90 1.48 7.34 3.95
C ASN A 90 0.30 6.38 3.83
N ILE A 91 0.45 5.35 3.00
CA ILE A 91 -0.57 4.33 2.79
C ILE A 91 -0.72 3.45 4.03
N ILE A 92 0.40 3.02 4.62
CA ILE A 92 0.39 2.24 5.87
C ILE A 92 -0.36 3.01 6.97
N ASN A 93 -0.05 4.29 7.15
CA ASN A 93 -0.71 5.13 8.14
C ASN A 93 -2.21 5.28 7.82
N TYR A 94 -2.57 5.55 6.56
CA TYR A 94 -3.96 5.67 6.13
C TYR A 94 -4.77 4.39 6.42
N ILE A 95 -4.24 3.23 6.06
CA ILE A 95 -4.87 1.93 6.33
C ILE A 95 -5.02 1.72 7.83
N GLN A 96 -3.98 2.04 8.60
CA GLN A 96 -3.99 1.87 10.04
C GLN A 96 -5.02 2.77 10.74
N GLU A 97 -5.28 3.96 10.21
CA GLU A 97 -6.29 4.89 10.71
C GLU A 97 -7.72 4.48 10.33
N CYS A 98 -7.90 3.81 9.19
CA CYS A 98 -9.22 3.42 8.67
C CYS A 98 -9.74 2.06 9.17
N GLN A 99 -8.87 1.18 9.67
CA GLN A 99 -9.24 -0.14 10.21
C GLN A 99 -9.95 -0.08 11.58
#